data_AF-A0A920TGH2-F1
#
_entry.id   AF-A0A920TGH2-F1
#
_cell.length_a   1.000
_cell.length_b   1.000
_cell.length_c   1.000
_cell.angle_alpha   90.00
_cell.angle_beta   90.00
_cell.angle_gamma   90.00
#
_symmetry.space_group_name_H-M   'P 1'
#
loop_
_entity.id
_entity.type
_entity.pdbx_description
1 polymer ?
#
loop_
_entity_poly.entity_id
_entity_poly.type
_entity_poly.pdbx_seq_one_letter_code
_entity_poly.pdbx_strand_id
1 'polypeptide(L)'
;MLFIVLLVSTIFVIVAGIKFSIWCTDKLTNIIVTQRFQDAEFIVHNNKAPNDWTDGRSIVVDLVQGTLASRAKYALSGLFNPQSYDEQRKEYLIECLDTLTRYFYKCPFFQDEESRQTLTTDLEEEKINWIKKSLSRIIDPSCQQNLPYRDHKSDQLQ
;
A
#
# COMPACT_ATOMS: atom_id res chain seq x y z
N MET A 1 -4.82 27.81 -41.71
CA MET A 1 -4.81 26.34 -41.61
C MET A 1 -3.78 25.85 -40.60
N LEU A 2 -2.46 25.95 -40.87
CA LEU A 2 -1.40 25.41 -40.01
C LEU A 2 -1.40 25.98 -38.56
N PHE A 3 -1.63 27.29 -38.44
CA PHE A 3 -1.72 27.97 -37.13
C PHE A 3 -2.92 27.51 -36.30
N ILE A 4 -4.06 27.25 -36.96
CA ILE A 4 -5.29 26.76 -36.31
C ILE A 4 -5.09 25.32 -35.85
N VAL A 5 -4.46 24.48 -36.68
CA VAL A 5 -4.12 23.09 -36.33
C VAL A 5 -3.17 23.03 -35.14
N LEU A 6 -2.14 23.90 -35.09
CA LEU A 6 -1.23 23.99 -33.94
C LEU A 6 -1.96 24.41 -32.66
N LEU A 7 -2.86 25.40 -32.75
CA LEU A 7 -3.65 25.86 -31.61
C LEU A 7 -4.58 24.75 -31.07
N VAL A 8 -5.26 24.03 -31.95
CA VAL A 8 -6.15 22.92 -31.54
C VAL A 8 -5.34 21.78 -30.92
N SER A 9 -4.16 21.47 -31.48
CA SER A 9 -3.26 20.45 -30.95
C SER A 9 -2.74 20.81 -29.55
N THR A 10 -2.28 22.04 -29.33
CA THR A 10 -1.78 22.47 -28.02
C THR A 10 -2.90 22.46 -26.96
N ILE A 11 -4.10 22.91 -27.32
CA ILE A 11 -5.27 22.83 -26.43
C ILE A 11 -5.57 21.36 -26.08
N PHE A 12 -5.53 20.46 -27.06
CA PHE A 12 -5.78 19.03 -26.82
C PHE A 12 -4.75 18.42 -25.86
N VAL A 13 -3.47 18.74 -26.04
CA VAL A 13 -2.39 18.29 -25.16
C VAL A 13 -2.57 18.82 -23.74
N ILE A 14 -2.93 20.10 -23.57
CA ILE A 14 -3.16 20.70 -22.25
C ILE A 14 -4.35 20.03 -21.56
N VAL A 15 -5.48 19.83 -22.25
CA VAL A 15 -6.67 19.17 -21.68
C VAL A 15 -6.37 17.72 -21.30
N ALA A 16 -5.65 16.99 -22.15
CA ALA A 16 -5.20 15.64 -21.84
C ALA A 16 -4.28 15.61 -20.61
N GLY A 17 -3.34 16.55 -20.50
CA GLY A 17 -2.44 16.70 -19.35
C GLY A 17 -3.18 16.98 -18.05
N ILE A 18 -4.18 17.86 -18.06
CA ILE A 18 -5.00 18.17 -16.87
C ILE A 18 -5.80 16.93 -16.43
N LYS A 19 -6.47 16.25 -17.38
CA LYS A 19 -7.22 15.02 -17.07
C LYS A 19 -6.30 13.93 -16.49
N PHE A 20 -5.11 13.78 -17.06
CA PHE A 20 -4.10 12.85 -16.57
C PHE A 20 -3.65 13.22 -15.15
N SER A 21 -3.39 14.49 -14.88
CA SER A 21 -3.03 14.96 -13.54
C SER A 21 -4.11 14.66 -12.51
N ILE A 22 -5.38 14.93 -12.82
CA ILE A 22 -6.50 14.67 -11.90
C ILE A 22 -6.61 13.16 -11.63
N TRP A 23 -6.50 12.34 -12.67
CA TRP A 23 -6.51 10.88 -12.54
C TRP A 23 -5.35 10.38 -11.67
N CYS A 24 -4.14 10.93 -11.86
CA CYS A 24 -2.99 10.61 -11.02
C CYS A 24 -3.20 11.05 -9.57
N THR A 25 -3.74 12.25 -9.33
CA THR A 25 -4.00 12.76 -7.98
C THR A 25 -5.03 11.91 -7.26
N ASP A 26 -6.12 11.49 -7.92
CA ASP A 26 -7.14 10.63 -7.32
C ASP A 26 -6.57 9.24 -6.98
N LYS A 27 -5.81 8.64 -7.91
CA LYS A 27 -5.12 7.36 -7.65
C LYS A 27 -4.12 7.46 -6.51
N LEU A 28 -3.30 8.51 -6.48
CA LEU A 28 -2.33 8.73 -5.41
C LEU A 28 -3.01 8.96 -4.07
N THR A 29 -4.09 9.74 -4.02
CA THR A 29 -4.83 10.02 -2.79
C THR A 29 -5.41 8.74 -2.19
N ASN A 30 -6.02 7.89 -3.02
CA ASN A 30 -6.53 6.60 -2.59
C ASN A 30 -5.42 5.69 -2.03
N ILE A 31 -4.25 5.65 -2.67
CA ILE A 31 -3.10 4.84 -2.22
C ILE A 31 -2.46 5.40 -0.95
N ILE A 32 -2.34 6.73 -0.85
CA ILE A 32 -1.63 7.40 0.25
C ILE A 32 -2.49 7.42 1.52
N VAL A 33 -3.80 7.60 1.38
CA VAL A 33 -4.72 7.79 2.52
C VAL A 33 -5.58 6.54 2.71
N THR A 34 -6.53 6.28 1.81
CA THR A 34 -7.56 5.24 1.98
C THR A 34 -6.96 3.86 2.25
N GLN A 35 -6.01 3.43 1.43
CA GLN A 35 -5.40 2.11 1.55
C GLN A 35 -4.61 1.96 2.86
N ARG A 36 -3.92 3.01 3.33
CA ARG A 36 -3.17 2.96 4.59
C ARG A 36 -4.11 2.81 5.79
N PHE A 37 -5.22 3.54 5.81
CA PHE A 37 -6.21 3.40 6.89
C PHE A 37 -6.86 2.02 6.90
N GLN A 38 -7.21 1.48 5.74
CA GLN A 38 -7.75 0.12 5.62
C GLN A 38 -6.75 -0.95 6.07
N ASP A 39 -5.48 -0.83 5.66
CA ASP A 39 -4.40 -1.72 6.09
C ASP A 39 -4.24 -1.69 7.61
N ALA A 40 -4.28 -0.50 8.22
CA ALA A 40 -4.17 -0.34 9.67
C ALA A 40 -5.34 -0.97 10.42
N GLU A 41 -6.56 -0.70 9.98
CA GLU A 41 -7.78 -1.28 10.56
C GLU A 41 -7.74 -2.81 10.51
N PHE A 42 -7.31 -3.37 9.37
CA PHE A 42 -7.17 -4.81 9.21
C PHE A 42 -6.16 -5.40 10.19
N ILE A 43 -4.98 -4.79 10.30
CA ILE A 43 -3.88 -5.27 11.15
C ILE A 43 -4.29 -5.23 12.62
N VAL A 44 -4.91 -4.15 13.07
CA VAL A 44 -5.35 -4.00 14.47
C VAL A 44 -6.46 -5.01 14.80
N HIS A 45 -7.40 -5.26 13.90
CA HIS A 45 -8.49 -6.20 14.16
C HIS A 45 -8.06 -7.67 14.06
N ASN A 46 -7.26 -8.01 13.06
CA ASN A 46 -6.97 -9.42 12.73
C ASN A 46 -5.60 -9.88 13.24
N ASN A 47 -4.71 -8.96 13.61
CA ASN A 47 -3.33 -9.24 14.01
C ASN A 47 -2.52 -10.00 12.94
N LYS A 48 -2.82 -9.71 11.66
CA LYS A 48 -2.27 -10.36 10.47
C LYS A 48 -1.97 -9.37 9.35
N ALA A 49 -1.09 -9.77 8.44
CA ALA A 49 -0.74 -8.95 7.28
C ALA A 49 -1.91 -8.91 6.28
N PRO A 50 -2.23 -7.73 5.70
CA PRO A 50 -3.16 -7.63 4.59
C PRO A 50 -2.67 -8.47 3.39
N ASN A 51 -3.56 -9.22 2.76
CA ASN A 51 -3.19 -10.11 1.64
C ASN A 51 -2.63 -9.35 0.43
N ASP A 52 -3.00 -8.08 0.26
CA ASP A 52 -2.42 -7.24 -0.79
C ASP A 52 -0.91 -7.11 -0.64
N TRP A 53 -0.40 -7.10 0.59
CA TRP A 53 1.04 -7.03 0.83
C TRP A 53 1.74 -8.30 0.37
N THR A 54 1.04 -9.43 0.31
CA THR A 54 1.60 -10.74 -0.01
C THR A 54 1.33 -11.24 -1.43
N ASP A 55 0.19 -10.90 -2.04
CA ASP A 55 -0.32 -11.60 -3.23
C ASP A 55 -0.66 -10.68 -4.43
N GLY A 56 -0.59 -9.36 -4.27
CA GLY A 56 -1.13 -8.49 -5.32
C GLY A 56 -0.79 -7.00 -5.27
N ARG A 57 0.06 -6.54 -4.35
CA ARG A 57 0.37 -5.11 -4.24
C ARG A 57 0.84 -4.55 -5.57
N SER A 58 0.27 -3.42 -6.00
CA SER A 58 0.79 -2.72 -7.16
C SER A 58 2.18 -2.16 -6.86
N ILE A 59 3.10 -2.27 -7.82
CA ILE A 59 4.47 -1.69 -7.72
C ILE A 59 4.40 -0.18 -7.41
N VAL A 60 3.35 0.50 -7.89
CA VAL A 60 3.13 1.92 -7.63
C VAL A 60 2.91 2.18 -6.13
N VAL A 61 2.22 1.28 -5.43
CA VAL A 61 2.01 1.40 -3.98
C VAL A 61 3.35 1.28 -3.26
N ASP A 62 4.16 0.28 -3.62
CA ASP A 62 5.48 0.11 -2.99
C ASP A 62 6.45 1.25 -3.31
N LEU A 63 6.37 1.84 -4.50
CA LEU A 63 7.14 3.01 -4.86
C LEU A 63 6.72 4.23 -4.02
N VAL A 64 5.41 4.48 -3.93
CA VAL A 64 4.84 5.62 -3.18
C VAL A 64 5.06 5.47 -1.68
N GLN A 65 5.05 4.24 -1.17
CA GLN A 65 5.26 3.95 0.24
C GLN A 65 6.73 3.75 0.62
N GLY A 66 7.63 3.54 -0.35
CA GLY A 66 9.07 3.38 -0.12
C GLY A 66 9.53 1.95 0.17
N THR A 67 8.66 0.95 0.00
CA THR A 67 8.92 -0.49 0.25
C THR A 67 9.34 -1.26 -1.00
N LEU A 68 9.61 -0.56 -2.11
CA LEU A 68 9.95 -1.20 -3.39
C LEU A 68 11.28 -1.98 -3.36
N ALA A 69 12.27 -1.44 -2.64
CA ALA A 69 13.60 -2.05 -2.58
C ALA A 69 13.56 -3.41 -1.86
N SER A 70 12.86 -3.50 -0.73
CA SER A 70 12.67 -4.76 -0.01
C SER A 70 11.78 -5.74 -0.77
N ARG A 71 10.81 -5.24 -1.53
CA ARG A 71 10.04 -6.09 -2.45
C ARG A 71 10.92 -6.76 -3.50
N ALA A 72 11.78 -5.98 -4.14
CA ALA A 72 12.74 -6.51 -5.11
C ALA A 72 13.71 -7.50 -4.45
N LYS A 73 14.19 -7.20 -3.23
CA LYS A 73 15.09 -8.06 -2.46
C LYS A 73 14.48 -9.46 -2.25
N TYR A 74 13.26 -9.55 -1.71
CA TYR A 74 12.63 -10.85 -1.46
C TYR A 74 12.23 -11.57 -2.75
N ALA A 75 11.79 -10.85 -3.79
CA ALA A 75 11.46 -11.46 -5.07
C ALA A 75 12.69 -12.12 -5.71
N LEU A 76 13.86 -11.48 -5.61
CA LEU A 76 15.11 -12.00 -6.14
C LEU A 76 15.69 -13.15 -5.31
N SER A 77 15.50 -13.16 -3.99
CA SER A 77 16.02 -14.26 -3.15
C SER A 77 15.30 -15.59 -3.38
N GLY A 78 14.03 -15.55 -3.78
CA GLY A 78 13.28 -16.73 -4.21
C GLY A 78 13.91 -17.48 -5.39
N LEU A 79 14.78 -16.83 -6.17
CA LEU A 79 15.51 -17.46 -7.27
C LEU A 79 16.71 -18.29 -6.81
N PHE A 80 17.22 -18.06 -5.60
CA PHE A 80 18.49 -18.64 -5.16
C PHE A 80 18.39 -19.52 -3.90
N ASN A 81 17.49 -19.21 -2.95
CA ASN A 81 17.31 -20.04 -1.75
C ASN A 81 15.90 -19.88 -1.13
N PRO A 82 15.11 -20.98 -0.98
CA PRO A 82 13.77 -20.91 -0.41
C PRO A 82 13.73 -20.51 1.09
N GLN A 83 14.78 -20.81 1.86
CA GLN A 83 14.82 -20.43 3.28
C GLN A 83 15.08 -18.91 3.44
N SER A 84 15.91 -18.32 2.56
CA SER A 84 16.12 -16.87 2.59
C SER A 84 14.93 -16.10 2.04
N TYR A 85 14.11 -16.72 1.19
CA TYR A 85 12.86 -16.14 0.71
C TYR A 85 11.88 -15.87 1.85
N ASP A 86 11.63 -16.84 2.73
CA ASP A 86 10.70 -16.67 3.86
C ASP A 86 11.18 -15.62 4.87
N GLU A 87 12.48 -15.59 5.17
CA GLU A 87 13.08 -14.57 6.04
C GLU A 87 12.95 -13.17 5.44
N GLN A 88 13.25 -13.01 4.15
CA GLN A 88 13.16 -11.71 3.49
C GLN A 88 11.72 -11.25 3.25
N ARG A 89 10.80 -12.19 3.02
CA ARG A 89 9.37 -11.89 2.94
C ARG A 89 8.85 -11.37 4.28
N LYS A 90 9.28 -11.99 5.39
CA LYS A 90 8.98 -11.48 6.74
C LYS A 90 9.57 -10.09 6.97
N GLU A 91 10.83 -9.88 6.60
CA GLU A 91 11.51 -8.57 6.70
C GLU A 91 10.73 -7.48 5.95
N TYR A 92 10.29 -7.76 4.72
CA TYR A 92 9.46 -6.87 3.92
C TYR A 92 8.11 -6.53 4.60
N LEU A 93 7.41 -7.52 5.17
CA LEU A 93 6.14 -7.28 5.86
C LEU A 93 6.33 -6.40 7.12
N ILE A 94 7.42 -6.61 7.85
CA ILE A 94 7.78 -5.77 9.01
C ILE A 94 8.09 -4.35 8.55
N GLU A 95 8.79 -4.16 7.43
CA GLU A 95 9.08 -2.83 6.89
C GLU A 95 7.81 -2.12 6.40
N CYS A 96 6.86 -2.86 5.80
CA CYS A 96 5.55 -2.32 5.42
C CYS A 96 4.80 -1.80 6.65
N LEU A 97 4.75 -2.61 7.72
CA LEU A 97 4.12 -2.21 8.98
C LEU A 97 4.81 -1.01 9.61
N ASP A 98 6.15 -1.00 9.64
CA ASP A 98 6.91 0.13 10.19
C ASP A 98 6.68 1.43 9.39
N THR A 99 6.65 1.33 8.07
CA THR A 99 6.34 2.45 7.17
C THR A 99 4.92 2.96 7.37
N LEU A 100 3.98 2.06 7.60
CA LEU A 100 2.59 2.37 7.90
C LEU A 100 2.49 3.12 9.24
N THR A 101 3.12 2.63 10.30
CA THR A 101 3.15 3.28 11.62
C THR A 101 3.78 4.67 11.54
N ARG A 102 4.94 4.81 10.86
CA ARG A 102 5.62 6.11 10.66
C ARG A 102 4.74 7.13 9.94
N TYR A 103 3.85 6.69 9.05
CA TYR A 103 2.89 7.56 8.40
C TYR A 103 1.87 8.10 9.39
N PHE A 104 1.28 7.25 10.23
CA PHE A 104 0.29 7.70 11.21
C PHE A 104 0.84 8.67 12.24
N TYR A 105 2.13 8.55 12.61
CA TYR A 105 2.81 9.55 13.46
C TYR A 105 2.78 10.98 12.88
N LYS A 106 2.80 11.12 11.55
CA LYS A 106 2.83 12.43 10.86
C LYS A 106 1.52 12.75 10.17
N CYS A 107 0.52 11.89 10.31
CA CYS A 107 -0.75 11.99 9.59
C CYS A 107 -1.60 13.14 10.16
N PRO A 108 -2.05 14.10 9.33
CA PRO A 108 -2.87 15.22 9.79
C PRO A 108 -4.36 14.88 9.95
N PHE A 109 -4.78 13.66 9.62
CA PHE A 109 -6.20 13.29 9.54
C PHE A 109 -6.81 12.79 10.87
N PHE A 110 -6.06 12.81 11.97
CA PHE A 110 -6.58 12.48 13.29
C PHE A 110 -7.33 13.67 13.91
N GLN A 111 -8.49 13.41 14.50
CA GLN A 111 -9.27 14.43 15.21
C GLN A 111 -8.63 14.78 16.56
N ASP A 112 -8.06 13.78 17.22
CA ASP A 112 -7.45 13.88 18.54
C ASP A 112 -6.10 13.13 18.59
N GLU A 113 -5.20 13.64 19.43
CA GLU A 113 -3.86 13.08 19.63
C GLU A 113 -3.90 11.71 20.30
N GLU A 114 -4.89 11.47 21.15
CA GLU A 114 -5.05 10.22 21.90
C GLU A 114 -5.32 9.05 20.96
N SER A 115 -6.27 9.18 20.03
CA SER A 115 -6.56 8.17 19.00
C SER A 115 -5.35 7.88 18.10
N ARG A 116 -4.54 8.91 17.80
CA ARG A 116 -3.29 8.72 17.08
C ARG A 116 -2.33 7.86 17.90
N GLN A 117 -2.13 8.18 19.18
CA GLN A 117 -1.25 7.44 20.06
C GLN A 117 -1.70 6.00 20.24
N THR A 118 -2.99 5.76 20.47
CA THR A 118 -3.57 4.41 20.56
C THR A 118 -3.27 3.61 19.31
N LEU A 119 -3.62 4.12 18.11
CA LEU A 119 -3.37 3.40 16.87
C LEU A 119 -1.87 3.12 16.65
N THR A 120 -1.00 4.12 16.87
CA THR A 120 0.43 3.92 16.69
C THR A 120 1.02 2.91 17.68
N THR A 121 0.52 2.90 18.91
CA THR A 121 0.95 1.95 19.96
C THR A 121 0.51 0.54 19.61
N ASP A 122 -0.75 0.34 19.19
CA ASP A 122 -1.27 -0.96 18.76
C ASP A 122 -0.47 -1.51 17.57
N LEU A 123 -0.14 -0.66 16.59
CA LEU A 123 0.68 -1.05 15.44
C LEU A 123 2.14 -1.37 15.83
N GLU A 124 2.72 -0.66 16.79
CA GLU A 124 4.07 -0.95 17.31
C GLU A 124 4.11 -2.25 18.11
N GLU A 125 3.10 -2.50 18.94
CA GLU A 125 2.97 -3.76 19.66
C GLU A 125 2.84 -4.93 18.66
N GLU A 126 2.02 -4.75 17.62
CA GLU A 126 1.84 -5.80 16.63
C GLU A 126 3.11 -6.03 15.79
N LYS A 127 3.93 -5.00 15.56
CA LYS A 127 5.27 -5.15 14.98
C LYS A 127 6.17 -6.01 15.86
N ILE A 128 6.20 -5.76 17.17
CA ILE A 128 6.97 -6.57 18.12
C ILE A 128 6.48 -8.02 18.11
N ASN A 129 5.17 -8.23 18.04
CA ASN A 129 4.56 -9.55 17.94
C ASN A 129 4.96 -10.26 16.64
N TRP A 130 4.96 -9.56 15.50
CA TRP A 130 5.35 -10.13 14.20
C TRP A 130 6.81 -10.53 14.15
N ILE A 131 7.69 -9.77 14.80
CA ILE A 131 9.11 -10.14 14.94
C ILE A 131 9.24 -11.50 15.64
N LYS A 132 8.41 -11.77 16.66
CA LYS A 132 8.41 -13.04 17.41
C LYS A 132 7.66 -14.19 16.71
N LYS A 133 6.61 -13.89 15.92
CA LYS A 133 5.78 -14.88 15.21
C LYS A 133 6.51 -15.48 14.01
N SER A 134 6.17 -16.72 13.63
CA SER A 134 6.58 -17.30 12.34
C SER A 134 5.78 -16.70 11.19
N LEU A 135 6.34 -16.69 9.97
CA LEU A 135 5.69 -16.13 8.78
C LEU A 135 4.29 -16.70 8.53
N SER A 136 4.11 -18.01 8.72
CA SER A 136 2.84 -18.71 8.58
C SER A 136 1.73 -18.26 9.54
N ARG A 137 2.07 -17.59 10.64
CA ARG A 137 1.09 -17.02 11.58
C ARG A 137 0.73 -15.57 11.24
N ILE A 138 1.60 -14.89 10.49
CA ILE A 138 1.42 -13.50 10.05
C ILE A 138 0.57 -13.46 8.78
N ILE A 139 0.77 -14.42 7.89
CA ILE A 139 0.06 -14.56 6.61
C ILE A 139 -1.06 -15.57 6.80
N ASP A 140 -2.31 -15.16 6.65
CA ASP A 140 -3.44 -16.10 6.62
C ASP A 140 -4.35 -15.82 5.42
N PRO A 141 -4.41 -16.75 4.45
CA PRO A 141 -5.30 -16.62 3.30
C PRO A 141 -6.80 -16.69 3.64
N SER A 142 -7.18 -17.12 4.84
CA SER A 142 -8.58 -17.33 5.24
C SER A 142 -9.28 -16.13 5.92
N CYS A 143 -8.53 -15.12 6.39
CA CYS A 143 -9.08 -13.95 7.11
C CYS A 143 -9.83 -12.94 6.21
N GLN A 144 -10.12 -13.28 4.96
CA GLN A 144 -10.47 -12.34 3.89
C GLN A 144 -11.98 -12.21 3.56
N GLN A 145 -12.85 -13.05 4.10
CA GLN A 145 -14.22 -13.17 3.57
C GLN A 145 -15.15 -11.97 3.79
N ASN A 146 -14.78 -10.93 4.54
CA ASN A 146 -15.74 -9.91 5.00
C ASN A 146 -15.31 -8.45 4.88
N LEU A 147 -14.23 -8.10 4.17
CA LEU A 147 -13.89 -6.70 3.94
C LEU A 147 -14.30 -6.26 2.54
N PRO A 148 -14.98 -5.11 2.38
CA PRO A 148 -15.35 -4.57 1.08
C PRO A 148 -14.10 -4.00 0.41
N TYR A 149 -13.20 -4.88 0.00
CA TYR A 149 -12.16 -4.56 -0.97
C TYR A 149 -12.87 -4.39 -2.31
N ARG A 150 -13.25 -3.15 -2.62
CA ARG A 150 -13.84 -2.81 -3.92
C ARG A 150 -12.73 -2.92 -4.95
N ASP A 151 -12.59 -4.12 -5.51
CA ASP A 151 -11.71 -4.42 -6.62
C ASP A 151 -12.18 -3.64 -7.85
N HIS A 152 -11.74 -2.39 -7.99
CA HIS A 152 -12.05 -1.54 -9.15
C HIS A 152 -11.35 -2.01 -10.43
N LYS A 153 -10.68 -3.17 -10.41
CA LYS A 153 -10.17 -3.83 -11.63
C LYS A 153 -11.32 -4.22 -12.58
N SER A 154 -12.56 -4.21 -12.10
CA SER A 154 -13.79 -4.48 -12.87
C SER A 154 -14.24 -3.33 -13.79
N ASP A 155 -13.85 -2.07 -13.54
CA ASP A 155 -14.43 -0.91 -14.24
C ASP A 155 -13.59 -0.38 -15.42
N GLN A 156 -12.58 -1.16 -15.86
CA GLN A 156 -11.75 -0.82 -17.03
C GLN A 156 -12.17 -1.58 -18.30
N LEU A 157 -13.29 -2.31 -18.26
CA LEU A 157 -13.88 -3.00 -19.41
C LEU A 157 -15.37 -2.64 -19.53
N GLN A 158 -15.65 -1.37 -19.84
CA GLN A 158 -16.89 -0.96 -20.50
C GLN A 158 -16.67 0.33 -21.29
#